data_AF-A0A941WQY0-F1
#
_entry.id   AF-A0A941WQY0-F1
#
_cell.length_a   1.000
_cell.length_b   1.000
_cell.length_c   1.000
_cell.angle_alpha   90.00
_cell.angle_beta   90.00
_cell.angle_gamma   90.00
#
_symmetry.space_group_name_H-M   'P 1'
#
loop_
_entity.id
_entity.type
_entity.pdbx_description
1 polymer ?
#
loop_
_entity_poly.entity_id
_entity_poly.type
_entity_poly.pdbx_seq_one_letter_code
_entity_poly.pdbx_strand_id
1 'polypeptide(L)' 'MKKILSLLLCLAMLLTLGLTAMGQAEDGGELRVSLCIAETLGDLGFYDSANEGLKRLEADYGVIGSVVECKSDASMYQVA' A
#
# COMPACT_ATOMS: atom_id res chain seq x y z
N MET A 1 -9.07 -33.07 38.12
CA MET A 1 -8.26 -31.87 38.44
C MET A 1 -7.20 -31.61 37.37
N LYS A 2 -6.17 -32.47 37.21
CA LYS A 2 -5.07 -32.28 36.24
C LYS A 2 -5.52 -32.17 34.77
N LYS A 3 -6.45 -33.02 34.33
CA LYS A 3 -6.99 -33.02 32.96
C LYS A 3 -7.87 -31.80 32.66
N ILE A 4 -8.65 -31.36 33.65
CA ILE A 4 -9.51 -30.17 33.55
C ILE A 4 -8.65 -28.92 33.49
N LEU A 5 -7.61 -28.83 34.33
CA LEU A 5 -6.63 -27.74 34.30
C LEU A 5 -5.89 -27.67 32.97
N SER A 6 -5.46 -28.82 32.43
CA SER A 6 -4.81 -28.88 31.12
C SER A 6 -5.74 -28.43 29.99
N LEU A 7 -7.02 -28.80 30.04
CA LEU A 7 -8.00 -28.38 29.03
C LEU A 7 -8.27 -26.87 29.09
N LEU A 8 -8.39 -26.32 30.30
CA LEU A 8 -8.55 -24.88 30.54
C LEU A 8 -7.33 -24.08 30.04
N LEU A 9 -6.13 -24.61 30.23
CA LEU A 9 -4.90 -23.98 29.76
C LEU A 9 -4.81 -23.97 28.23
N CYS A 10 -5.16 -25.08 27.57
CA CYS A 10 -5.23 -25.13 26.10
C CYS A 10 -6.27 -24.14 25.56
N LEU A 11 -7.44 -24.05 26.21
CA LEU A 11 -8.49 -23.13 25.80
C LEU A 11 -8.07 -21.66 25.97
N ALA A 12 -7.39 -21.33 27.07
CA ALA A 12 -6.83 -20.01 27.31
C ALA A 12 -5.78 -19.64 26.25
N MET A 13 -4.88 -20.57 25.91
CA MET A 13 -3.88 -20.36 24.86
C MET A 13 -4.55 -20.10 23.50
N LEU A 14 -5.54 -20.92 23.11
CA LEU A 14 -6.27 -20.72 21.86
C LEU A 14 -7.03 -19.38 21.83
N LEU A 15 -7.62 -18.95 22.95
CA LEU A 15 -8.26 -17.64 23.07
C LEU A 15 -7.25 -16.50 22.90
N THR A 16 -6.06 -16.61 23.51
CA THR A 16 -5.03 -15.57 23.39
C THR A 16 -4.50 -15.43 21.96
N LEU A 17 -4.35 -16.54 21.22
CA LEU A 17 -4.00 -16.47 19.80
C LEU A 17 -5.12 -15.86 18.95
N GLY A 18 -6.38 -16.18 19.24
CA GLY A 18 -7.53 -15.60 18.53
C GLY A 18 -7.67 -14.09 18.74
N LEU A 19 -7.34 -13.59 19.93
CA LEU A 19 -7.41 -12.17 20.27
C LEU A 19 -6.22 -11.35 19.74
N THR A 20 -5.02 -11.94 19.63
CA THR A 20 -3.83 -11.23 19.11
C THR A 20 -3.68 -11.33 17.58
N ALA A 21 -4.33 -12.31 16.93
CA ALA A 21 -4.39 -12.41 15.47
C ALA A 21 -5.36 -11.40 14.84
N MET A 22 -6.28 -10.83 15.62
CA MET A 22 -7.06 -9.66 15.20
C MET A 22 -6.26 -8.40 15.48
N GLY A 23 -5.17 -8.22 14.75
CA GLY A 23 -4.69 -6.86 14.50
C GLY A 23 -5.87 -6.06 13.99
N GLN A 24 -6.14 -4.90 14.59
CA GLN A 24 -7.11 -3.96 14.07
C GLN A 24 -6.79 -3.83 12.59
N ALA A 25 -7.70 -4.27 11.73
CA ALA A 25 -7.63 -3.91 10.33
C ALA A 25 -7.75 -2.39 10.37
N GLU A 26 -6.61 -1.69 10.40
CA GLU A 26 -6.57 -0.35 9.91
C GLU A 26 -7.21 -0.47 8.55
N ASP A 27 -8.40 0.10 8.42
CA ASP A 27 -9.03 0.35 7.14
C ASP A 27 -7.95 1.11 6.38
N GLY A 28 -7.17 0.35 5.60
CA GLY A 28 -5.88 0.78 5.09
C GLY A 28 -6.20 1.89 4.14
N GLY A 29 -6.15 3.13 4.65
CA GLY A 29 -6.68 4.29 3.97
C GLY A 29 -6.21 4.29 2.53
N GLU A 30 -7.09 4.69 1.61
CA GLU A 30 -6.87 4.60 0.16
C GLU A 30 -5.39 4.81 -0.20
N LEU A 31 -4.73 3.75 -0.67
CA LEU A 31 -3.32 3.80 -0.99
C LEU A 31 -3.12 4.87 -2.07
N ARG A 32 -2.28 5.87 -1.78
CA ARG A 32 -1.97 6.97 -2.70
C ARG A 32 -0.57 6.78 -3.24
N VAL A 33 -0.43 6.78 -4.56
CA VAL A 33 0.83 6.60 -5.27
C VAL A 33 1.03 7.78 -6.23
N SER A 34 2.25 8.34 -6.24
CA SER A 34 2.60 9.43 -7.15
C SER A 34 3.79 9.02 -8.03
N LEU A 35 3.63 9.22 -9.33
CA LEU A 35 4.68 9.02 -10.33
C LEU A 35 5.32 10.38 -10.64
N CYS A 36 6.50 10.61 -10.07
CA CYS A 36 7.30 11.81 -10.33
C CYS A 36 8.31 11.51 -11.44
N ILE A 37 8.20 12.19 -12.59
CA ILE A 37 9.02 11.95 -13.78
C ILE A 37 9.81 13.20 -14.17
N ALA A 38 10.99 12.98 -14.74
CA ALA A 38 11.90 14.09 -15.04
C ALA A 38 11.47 14.94 -16.21
N GLU A 39 10.82 14.34 -17.21
CA GLU A 39 10.35 15.03 -18.41
C GLU A 39 8.81 15.09 -18.42
N THR A 40 8.23 15.11 -19.62
CA THR A 40 6.79 15.06 -19.86
C THR A 40 6.37 13.71 -20.44
N LEU A 41 5.08 13.41 -20.34
CA LEU A 41 4.39 12.33 -21.05
C LEU A 41 4.15 12.69 -22.51
N GLY A 42 3.82 11.69 -23.33
CA GLY A 42 3.37 11.85 -24.73
C GLY A 42 4.39 11.48 -25.80
N ASP A 43 5.54 10.92 -25.43
CA ASP A 43 6.58 10.46 -26.38
C ASP A 43 6.43 8.97 -26.75
N LEU A 44 5.46 8.27 -26.15
CA LEU A 44 5.26 6.82 -26.19
C LEU A 44 6.50 6.03 -25.73
N GLY A 45 7.35 6.69 -24.93
CA GLY A 45 8.62 6.18 -24.44
C GLY A 45 8.54 5.68 -23.00
N PHE A 46 9.63 5.91 -22.27
CA PHE A 46 9.83 5.34 -20.94
C PHE A 46 8.80 5.84 -19.92
N TYR A 47 8.48 7.14 -19.93
CA TYR A 47 7.55 7.73 -18.96
C TYR A 47 6.10 7.38 -19.23
N ASP A 48 5.70 7.25 -20.51
CA ASP A 48 4.37 6.74 -20.85
C ASP A 48 4.18 5.28 -20.43
N SER A 49 5.22 4.46 -20.58
CA SER A 49 5.21 3.08 -20.05
C SER A 49 5.04 3.04 -18.53
N ALA A 50 5.71 3.93 -17.80
CA ALA A 50 5.53 4.07 -16.35
C ALA A 50 4.11 4.52 -15.98
N ASN A 51 3.53 5.47 -16.73
CA ASN A 51 2.16 5.95 -16.52
C ASN A 51 1.12 4.85 -16.81
N GLU A 52 1.33 4.02 -17.84
CA GLU A 52 0.48 2.85 -18.06
C GLU A 52 0.57 1.84 -16.92
N GLY A 53 1.75 1.67 -16.31
CA GLY A 53 1.91 0.90 -15.07
C GLY A 53 1.09 1.46 -13.91
N LEU A 54 1.08 2.78 -13.73
CA LEU A 54 0.26 3.46 -12.71
C LEU A 54 -1.24 3.25 -12.97
N LYS A 55 -1.72 3.42 -14.20
CA LYS A 55 -3.14 3.19 -14.55
C LYS A 55 -3.58 1.76 -14.29
N ARG A 56 -2.72 0.77 -14.54
CA ARG A 56 -2.99 -0.63 -14.19
C ARG A 56 -3.10 -0.81 -12.67
N LEU A 57 -2.23 -0.16 -11.91
CA LEU A 57 -2.29 -0.17 -10.44
C LEU A 57 -3.63 0.37 -9.93
N GLU A 58 -4.12 1.48 -10.50
CA GLU A 58 -5.43 2.05 -10.18
C GLU A 58 -6.57 1.08 -10.53
N ALA A 59 -6.53 0.48 -11.72
CA ALA A 59 -7.57 -0.43 -12.20
C ALA A 59 -7.64 -1.76 -11.43
N ASP A 60 -6.49 -2.35 -11.13
CA ASP A 60 -6.39 -3.70 -10.58
C ASP A 60 -6.49 -3.71 -9.04
N TYR A 61 -6.07 -2.62 -8.39
CA TYR A 61 -5.92 -2.56 -6.92
C TYR A 61 -6.63 -1.39 -6.25
N GLY A 62 -7.31 -0.50 -7.00
CA GLY A 62 -8.05 0.62 -6.42
C GLY A 62 -7.16 1.69 -5.77
N VAL A 63 -5.91 1.79 -6.21
CA VAL A 63 -4.98 2.83 -5.76
C VAL A 63 -5.40 4.19 -6.31
N ILE A 64 -5.12 5.26 -5.57
CA ILE A 64 -5.25 6.65 -6.06
C ILE A 64 -3.90 7.08 -6.62
N GLY A 65 -3.79 7.11 -7.95
CA GLY A 65 -2.60 7.56 -8.67
C GLY A 65 -2.56 9.07 -8.89
N SER A 66 -1.35 9.58 -9.09
CA SER A 66 -1.10 10.94 -9.57
C SER A 66 0.22 10.96 -10.34
N VAL A 67 0.38 11.93 -11.25
CA VAL A 67 1.61 12.12 -12.02
C VAL A 67 2.11 13.55 -11.84
N VAL A 68 3.41 13.71 -11.66
CA VAL A 68 4.10 15.00 -11.60
C VAL A 68 5.18 15.03 -12.69
N GLU A 69 4.98 15.89 -13.69
CA GLU A 69 5.94 16.15 -14.77
C GLU A 69 6.90 17.27 -14.36
N CYS A 70 8.17 16.94 -14.11
CA CYS A 70 9.17 17.91 -13.64
C CYS A 70 9.81 18.73 -14.74
N LYS A 71 9.60 18.39 -16.03
CA LYS A 71 9.98 19.22 -17.19
C LYS A 71 11.46 19.67 -17.20
N SER A 72 12.35 18.77 -16.82
CA SER A 72 13.79 19.00 -16.62
C SER A 72 14.15 20.10 -15.61
N ASP A 73 13.19 20.56 -14.80
CA ASP A 73 13.40 21.61 -13.80
C ASP A 73 13.70 20.98 -12.42
N ALA A 74 14.94 21.14 -11.96
CA ALA A 74 15.39 20.60 -10.68
C ALA A 74 14.67 21.21 -9.47
N SER A 75 14.08 22.41 -9.60
CA SER A 75 13.33 23.05 -8.51
C SER A 75 12.00 22.36 -8.23
N MET A 76 11.44 21.65 -9.21
CA MET A 76 10.16 20.93 -9.09
C MET A 76 10.21 19.71 -8.16
N TYR A 77 11.40 19.27 -7.75
CA TYR A 77 11.60 18.16 -6.82
C TYR A 77 11.68 18.58 -5.35
N GLN A 78 11.69 19.88 -5.08
CA GLN A 78 11.83 20.39 -3.72
C GLN A 78 10.46 20.48 -3.05
N VAL A 79 10.42 20.13 -1.77
CA VAL A 79 9.26 20.40 -0.92
C VAL A 79 9.20 21.92 -0.72
N ALA A 80 8.04 22.52 -1.00
CA ALA A 80 7.80 23.95 -0.79
C ALA A 80 7.99 24.37 0.68
#